data_AF-A0A815T9I3-F1
#
_entry.id   AF-A0A815T9I3-F1
#
_cell.length_a   1.000
_cell.length_b   1.000
_cell.length_c   1.000
_cell.angle_alpha   90.00
_cell.angle_beta   90.00
_cell.angle_gamma   90.00
#
_symmetry.space_group_name_H-M   'P 1'
#
loop_
_entity.id
_entity.type
_entity.pdbx_description
1 polymer ?
#
loop_
_entity_poly.entity_id
_entity_poly.type
_entity_poly.pdbx_seq_one_letter_code
_entity_poly.pdbx_strand_id
1 'polypeptide(L)'
;RMTPFINYSRFFDLHTLTNSLKSKDINQARSIMVHTWRNLSDDKRQQYNYSLVKFYSPVTQNYLPASNLGSITERLDDLIRNYITTHGKLDQTNMDKRTFEKMIHFKSLKSCIDPGKSVEILAAQSIGEPSTQMTLNRKKNENNKDGFMLCRDKYSLKTN
;
A
#
# COMPACT_ATOMS: atom_id res chain seq x y z
N ARG A 1 -0.26 16.36 6.81
CA ARG A 1 0.01 17.79 6.48
C ARG A 1 1.27 17.84 5.65
N MET A 2 1.21 18.39 4.44
CA MET A 2 2.38 18.52 3.58
C MET A 2 3.18 19.74 4.04
N THR A 3 4.40 19.55 4.54
CA THR A 3 5.25 20.67 4.95
C THR A 3 5.94 21.29 3.74
N PRO A 4 6.41 22.55 3.82
CA PRO A 4 7.10 23.20 2.70
C PRO A 4 8.33 22.41 2.22
N PHE A 5 9.03 21.75 3.14
CA PHE A 5 10.13 20.85 2.81
C PHE A 5 9.68 19.61 2.01
N ILE A 6 8.55 19.01 2.38
CA ILE A 6 8.01 17.86 1.63
C ILE A 6 7.61 18.28 0.22
N ASN A 7 7.02 19.48 0.07
CA ASN A 7 6.71 20.05 -1.24
C ASN A 7 7.99 20.29 -2.07
N TYR A 8 9.02 20.88 -1.47
CA TYR A 8 10.33 21.05 -2.10
C TYR A 8 10.95 19.72 -2.54
N SER A 9 10.90 18.69 -1.69
CA SER A 9 11.50 17.38 -1.98
C SER A 9 10.91 16.70 -3.21
N ARG A 10 9.64 17.01 -3.56
CA ARG A 10 8.98 16.49 -4.77
C ARG A 10 9.61 17.03 -6.05
N PHE A 11 10.11 18.26 -6.03
CA PHE A 11 10.72 18.92 -7.17
C PHE A 11 12.24 18.71 -7.24
N PHE A 12 12.81 18.01 -6.26
CA PHE A 12 14.24 17.75 -6.21
C PHE A 12 14.56 16.38 -6.83
N ASP A 13 15.25 16.39 -7.97
CA ASP A 13 15.63 15.16 -8.69
C ASP A 13 16.74 14.39 -7.97
N LEU A 14 16.35 13.59 -6.98
CA LEU A 14 17.27 12.80 -6.17
C LEU A 14 18.01 11.76 -7.01
N HIS A 15 17.37 11.19 -8.03
CA HIS A 15 17.96 10.16 -8.89
C HIS A 15 19.12 10.72 -9.73
N THR A 16 18.91 11.88 -10.37
CA THR A 16 19.93 12.56 -11.16
C THR A 16 21.12 12.95 -10.30
N LEU A 17 20.87 13.47 -9.09
CA LEU A 17 21.93 13.81 -8.13
C LEU A 17 22.70 12.57 -7.67
N THR A 18 22.00 11.48 -7.35
CA THR A 18 22.63 10.23 -6.90
C THR A 18 23.55 9.65 -7.98
N ASN A 19 23.14 9.69 -9.25
CA ASN A 19 23.95 9.23 -10.36
C ASN A 19 25.17 10.13 -10.63
N SER A 20 25.09 11.41 -10.29
CA SER A 20 26.22 12.35 -10.34
C SER A 20 27.23 12.15 -9.19
N LEU A 21 26.85 11.47 -8.11
CA LEU A 21 27.74 11.22 -6.98
C LEU A 21 28.65 10.02 -7.29
N LYS A 22 29.94 10.17 -6.98
CA LYS A 22 30.95 9.11 -7.19
C LYS A 22 30.63 7.82 -6.43
N SER A 23 30.02 7.94 -5.26
CA SER A 23 29.62 6.83 -4.38
C SER A 23 28.33 6.14 -4.82
N LYS A 24 27.48 6.81 -5.64
CA LYS A 24 26.09 6.42 -5.92
C LYS A 24 25.23 6.22 -4.66
N ASP A 25 25.63 6.83 -3.54
CA ASP A 25 24.93 6.70 -2.26
C ASP A 25 23.74 7.65 -2.17
N ILE A 26 22.55 7.07 -2.04
CA ILE A 26 21.28 7.81 -1.93
C ILE A 26 21.25 8.67 -0.64
N ASN A 27 21.89 8.21 0.43
CA ASN A 27 21.91 8.93 1.71
C ASN A 27 22.69 10.24 1.62
N GLN A 28 23.76 10.28 0.82
CA GLN A 28 24.52 11.50 0.57
C GLN A 28 23.72 12.48 -0.29
N ALA A 29 22.98 12.00 -1.29
CA ALA A 29 22.08 12.85 -2.07
C ALA A 29 20.98 13.48 -1.18
N ARG A 30 20.45 12.72 -0.22
CA ARG A 30 19.47 13.21 0.76
C ARG A 30 20.04 14.27 1.69
N SER A 31 21.27 14.11 2.17
CA SER A 31 21.90 15.12 3.04
C SER A 31 22.11 16.42 2.28
N ILE A 32 22.57 16.36 1.03
CA ILE A 32 22.73 17.53 0.15
C ILE A 32 21.39 18.26 -0.05
N MET A 33 20.31 17.52 -0.29
CA MET A 33 18.95 18.09 -0.42
C MET A 33 18.52 18.84 0.85
N VAL A 34 18.78 18.26 2.03
CA VAL A 34 18.45 18.90 3.32
C VAL A 34 19.30 20.15 3.53
N HIS A 35 20.59 20.11 3.21
CA HIS A 35 21.48 21.26 3.32
C HIS A 35 21.09 22.39 2.35
N THR A 36 20.75 22.07 1.11
CA THR A 36 20.24 23.08 0.14
C THR A 36 18.94 23.70 0.62
N TRP A 37 18.02 22.92 1.18
CA TRP A 37 16.81 23.45 1.81
C TRP A 37 17.10 24.40 2.97
N ARG A 38 18.02 24.02 3.87
CA ARG A 38 18.42 24.85 5.02
C ARG A 38 19.16 26.14 4.63
N ASN A 39 19.77 26.18 3.45
CA ASN A 39 20.52 27.34 2.95
C ASN A 39 19.70 28.25 2.01
N LEU A 40 18.52 27.81 1.56
CA LEU A 40 17.61 28.64 0.75
C LEU A 40 17.08 29.85 1.55
N SER A 41 16.94 31.00 0.89
CA SER A 41 16.35 32.21 1.47
C SER A 41 14.85 32.03 1.73
N ASP A 42 14.32 32.78 2.70
CA ASP A 42 12.93 32.66 3.12
C ASP A 42 11.94 33.04 1.99
N ASP A 43 12.30 33.98 1.12
CA ASP A 43 11.51 34.34 -0.07
C ASP A 43 11.33 33.14 -1.02
N LYS A 44 12.39 32.36 -1.26
CA LYS A 44 12.34 31.16 -2.09
C LYS A 44 11.58 30.04 -1.38
N ARG A 45 11.71 29.92 -0.06
CA ARG A 45 10.94 28.95 0.74
C ARG A 45 9.44 29.24 0.69
N GLN A 46 9.05 30.51 0.62
CA GLN A 46 7.66 30.92 0.55
C GLN A 46 6.97 30.50 -0.76
N GLN A 47 7.72 30.30 -1.84
CA GLN A 47 7.19 29.71 -3.08
C GLN A 47 6.69 28.26 -2.85
N TYR A 48 7.34 27.52 -1.96
CA TYR A 48 6.94 26.16 -1.60
C TYR A 48 5.85 26.11 -0.52
N ASN A 49 5.48 27.25 0.07
CA ASN A 49 4.36 27.37 1.03
C ASN A 49 2.99 27.32 0.34
N TYR A 50 2.89 27.71 -0.95
CA TYR A 50 1.60 28.05 -1.55
C TYR A 50 0.87 26.90 -2.26
N SER A 51 1.52 25.77 -2.51
CA SER A 51 0.84 24.62 -3.09
C SER A 51 0.26 23.77 -1.98
N LEU A 52 -0.82 24.24 -1.38
CA LEU A 52 -1.74 23.40 -0.61
C LEU A 52 -2.38 22.39 -1.58
N VAL A 53 -1.60 21.38 -1.99
CA VAL A 53 -2.18 20.14 -2.48
C VAL A 53 -3.13 19.72 -1.37
N LYS A 54 -4.44 19.83 -1.62
CA LYS A 54 -5.45 19.41 -0.65
C LYS A 54 -5.24 17.91 -0.45
N PHE A 55 -4.51 17.60 0.61
CA PHE A 55 -4.31 16.24 1.05
C PHE A 55 -5.61 15.82 1.71
N TYR A 56 -6.42 15.07 0.97
CA TYR A 56 -7.56 14.39 1.54
C TYR A 56 -7.03 13.14 2.23
N SER A 57 -7.17 13.12 3.55
CA SER A 57 -6.97 11.88 4.30
C SER A 57 -7.98 10.84 3.80
N PRO A 58 -7.61 9.54 3.73
CA PRO A 58 -8.55 8.48 3.43
C PRO A 58 -9.77 8.55 4.35
N VAL A 59 -10.93 8.18 3.83
CA VAL A 59 -12.21 8.24 4.58
C VAL A 59 -12.11 7.45 5.89
N THR A 60 -11.42 6.31 5.86
CA THR A 60 -11.18 5.43 7.02
C THR A 60 -10.34 6.05 8.12
N GLN A 61 -9.61 7.14 7.85
CA GLN A 61 -8.87 7.86 8.88
C GLN A 61 -9.80 8.75 9.72
N ASN A 62 -10.78 9.36 9.07
CA ASN A 62 -11.71 10.30 9.73
C ASN A 62 -12.93 9.57 10.31
N TYR A 63 -13.29 8.43 9.74
CA TYR A 63 -14.48 7.67 10.12
C TYR A 63 -14.12 6.22 10.40
N LEU A 64 -14.64 5.67 11.50
CA LEU A 64 -14.43 4.27 11.84
C LEU A 64 -15.23 3.38 10.86
N PRO A 65 -14.58 2.43 10.16
CA PRO A 65 -15.24 1.55 9.19
C PRO A 65 -16.23 0.56 9.83
N ALA A 66 -16.09 0.29 11.13
CA ALA A 66 -16.98 -0.61 11.89
C ALA A 66 -18.28 0.06 12.37
N SER A 67 -18.40 1.39 12.27
CA SER A 67 -19.57 2.14 12.74
C SER A 67 -20.21 3.00 11.65
N ASN A 68 -19.43 3.53 10.71
CA ASN A 68 -19.92 4.44 9.68
C ASN A 68 -20.10 3.71 8.34
N LEU A 69 -21.34 3.64 7.87
CA LEU A 69 -21.64 3.08 6.55
C LEU A 69 -21.00 3.93 5.45
N GLY A 70 -20.33 3.29 4.49
CA GLY A 70 -19.62 3.98 3.40
C GLY A 70 -18.19 4.40 3.76
N SER A 71 -17.77 4.23 5.02
CA SER A 71 -16.36 4.34 5.40
C SER A 71 -15.59 3.09 4.98
N ILE A 72 -15.26 3.01 3.69
CA ILE A 72 -14.53 1.90 3.08
C ILE A 72 -13.13 2.32 2.64
N THR A 73 -12.26 1.34 2.40
CA THR A 73 -10.93 1.58 1.84
C THR A 73 -11.03 1.95 0.36
N GLU A 74 -10.10 2.77 -0.13
CA GLU A 74 -10.02 3.19 -1.53
C GLU A 74 -9.94 1.99 -2.47
N ARG A 75 -9.18 0.96 -2.07
CA ARG A 75 -9.10 -0.30 -2.82
C ARG A 75 -10.46 -1.00 -2.97
N LEU A 76 -11.30 -0.99 -1.94
CA LEU A 76 -12.63 -1.60 -2.02
C LEU A 76 -13.55 -0.75 -2.91
N ASP A 77 -13.46 0.59 -2.81
CA ASP A 77 -14.19 1.51 -3.68
C ASP A 77 -13.83 1.28 -5.17
N ASP A 78 -12.54 1.14 -5.48
CA ASP A 78 -12.06 0.81 -6.83
C ASP A 78 -12.61 -0.53 -7.33
N LEU A 79 -12.61 -1.57 -6.48
CA LEU A 79 -13.16 -2.87 -6.83
C LEU A 79 -14.66 -2.80 -7.14
N ILE A 80 -15.43 -2.06 -6.35
CA ILE A 80 -16.86 -1.84 -6.56
C ILE A 80 -17.09 -1.10 -7.89
N ARG A 81 -16.36 -0.02 -8.13
CA ARG A 81 -16.47 0.77 -9.37
C ARG A 81 -16.11 -0.03 -10.61
N ASN A 82 -15.00 -0.78 -10.54
CA ASN A 82 -14.55 -1.63 -11.63
C ASN A 82 -15.61 -2.70 -11.93
N TYR A 83 -16.12 -3.38 -10.90
CA TYR A 83 -17.15 -4.41 -11.06
C TYR A 83 -18.42 -3.86 -11.73
N ILE A 84 -18.90 -2.70 -11.28
CA ILE A 84 -20.09 -2.06 -11.86
C ILE A 84 -19.83 -1.63 -13.31
N THR A 85 -18.65 -1.10 -13.61
CA THR A 85 -18.28 -0.68 -14.96
C THR A 85 -18.18 -1.87 -15.91
N THR A 86 -17.60 -2.99 -15.45
CA THR A 86 -17.46 -4.21 -16.23
C THR A 86 -18.78 -4.96 -16.44
N HIS A 87 -19.73 -4.83 -15.50
CA HIS A 87 -20.98 -5.57 -15.49
C HIS A 87 -22.16 -4.60 -15.46
N GLY A 88 -22.17 -3.67 -16.43
CA GLY A 88 -23.04 -2.49 -16.50
C GLY A 88 -24.54 -2.73 -16.34
N LYS A 89 -24.99 -3.98 -16.43
CA LYS A 89 -26.27 -4.42 -15.91
C LYS A 89 -26.09 -5.64 -15.02
N LEU A 90 -26.55 -5.55 -13.77
CA LEU A 90 -26.72 -6.68 -12.85
C LEU A 90 -27.93 -7.53 -13.28
N ASP A 91 -28.00 -7.88 -14.57
CA ASP A 91 -29.18 -8.38 -15.29
C ASP A 91 -29.73 -9.69 -14.71
N GLN A 92 -28.89 -10.48 -14.03
CA GLN A 92 -29.31 -11.76 -13.46
C GLN A 92 -30.11 -11.60 -12.16
N THR A 93 -30.07 -10.45 -11.50
CA THR A 93 -30.68 -10.25 -10.17
C THR A 93 -31.67 -9.10 -10.09
N ASN A 94 -31.97 -8.39 -11.20
CA ASN A 94 -32.78 -7.15 -11.20
C ASN A 94 -32.34 -6.13 -10.13
N MET A 95 -31.07 -6.15 -9.75
CA MET A 95 -30.56 -5.33 -8.66
C MET A 95 -30.09 -3.97 -9.21
N ASP A 96 -30.61 -2.89 -8.63
CA ASP A 96 -30.12 -1.54 -8.94
C ASP A 96 -28.65 -1.37 -8.47
N LYS A 97 -27.87 -0.59 -9.22
CA LYS A 97 -26.47 -0.26 -8.92
C LYS A 97 -26.32 0.28 -7.50
N ARG A 98 -27.20 1.19 -7.09
CA ARG A 98 -27.15 1.81 -5.76
C ARG A 98 -27.45 0.81 -4.65
N THR A 99 -28.31 -0.16 -4.92
CA THR A 99 -28.63 -1.25 -3.99
C THR A 99 -27.43 -2.18 -3.83
N PHE A 100 -26.74 -2.51 -4.92
CA PHE A 100 -25.50 -3.28 -4.88
C PHE A 100 -24.40 -2.57 -4.08
N GLU A 101 -24.14 -1.29 -4.36
CA GLU A 101 -23.14 -0.49 -3.63
C GLU A 101 -23.42 -0.48 -2.12
N LYS A 102 -24.67 -0.20 -1.73
CA LYS A 102 -25.10 -0.25 -0.32
C LYS A 102 -24.92 -1.63 0.30
N MET A 103 -25.24 -2.70 -0.42
CA MET A 103 -25.06 -4.07 0.06
C MET A 103 -23.59 -4.37 0.33
N ILE A 104 -22.68 -3.99 -0.57
CA ILE A 104 -21.24 -4.19 -0.36
C ILE A 104 -20.71 -3.33 0.80
N HIS A 105 -21.16 -2.07 0.91
CA HIS A 105 -20.81 -1.23 2.06
C HIS A 105 -21.26 -1.87 3.38
N PHE A 106 -22.48 -2.43 3.42
CA PHE A 106 -22.98 -3.13 4.60
C PHE A 106 -22.19 -4.41 4.91
N LYS A 107 -21.83 -5.18 3.88
CA LYS A 107 -20.97 -6.35 4.02
C LYS A 107 -19.59 -5.95 4.60
N SER A 108 -19.00 -4.87 4.10
CA SER A 108 -17.73 -4.34 4.62
C SER A 108 -17.83 -3.95 6.09
N LEU A 109 -18.90 -3.26 6.47
CA LEU A 109 -19.18 -2.87 7.86
C LEU A 109 -19.24 -4.09 8.78
N LYS A 110 -19.92 -5.16 8.35
CA LYS A 110 -20.06 -6.43 9.11
C LYS A 110 -18.83 -7.34 9.06
N SER A 111 -17.90 -7.11 8.14
CA SER A 111 -16.68 -7.92 8.00
C SER A 111 -15.52 -7.38 8.84
N CYS A 112 -15.72 -6.26 9.55
CA CYS A 112 -14.71 -5.71 10.44
C CYS A 112 -14.45 -6.65 11.63
N ILE A 113 -13.19 -6.69 12.08
CA ILE A 113 -12.78 -7.47 13.24
C ILE A 113 -13.44 -6.92 14.50
N ASP A 114 -13.92 -7.80 15.37
CA ASP A 114 -14.44 -7.39 16.68
C ASP A 114 -13.29 -6.96 17.60
N PRO A 115 -13.48 -5.89 18.39
CA PRO A 115 -12.49 -5.48 19.38
C PRO A 115 -12.27 -6.59 20.41
N GLY A 116 -11.03 -6.78 20.85
CA GLY A 116 -10.67 -7.82 21.83
C GLY A 116 -10.36 -9.20 21.24
N LYS A 117 -10.44 -9.37 19.91
CA LYS A 117 -9.91 -10.57 19.24
C LYS A 117 -8.38 -10.54 19.22
N SER A 118 -7.75 -11.66 19.58
CA SER A 118 -6.29 -11.82 19.63
C SER A 118 -5.67 -11.92 18.24
N VAL A 119 -5.54 -10.77 17.54
CA VAL A 119 -4.94 -10.69 16.20
C VAL A 119 -3.46 -11.08 16.19
N GLU A 120 -2.75 -10.90 17.30
CA GLU A 120 -1.32 -11.23 17.43
C GLU A 120 -1.08 -12.75 17.38
N ILE A 121 -1.88 -13.52 18.13
CA ILE A 121 -1.80 -14.98 18.13
C ILE A 121 -2.17 -15.54 16.76
N LEU A 122 -3.24 -15.00 16.16
CA LEU A 122 -3.67 -15.39 14.81
C LEU A 122 -2.57 -15.13 13.78
N ALA A 123 -1.89 -13.98 13.86
CA ALA A 123 -0.78 -13.65 12.97
C ALA A 123 0.39 -14.61 13.16
N ALA A 124 0.77 -14.92 14.41
CA ALA A 124 1.83 -15.89 14.69
C ALA A 124 1.52 -17.29 14.13
N GLN A 125 0.28 -17.77 14.33
CA GLN A 125 -0.17 -19.05 13.78
C GLN A 125 -0.22 -19.05 12.25
N SER A 126 -0.68 -17.96 11.64
CA SER A 126 -0.79 -17.84 10.18
C SER A 126 0.55 -18.00 9.46
N ILE A 127 1.67 -17.74 10.14
CA ILE A 127 3.02 -17.95 9.62
C ILE A 127 3.54 -19.33 10.04
N GLY A 128 3.35 -19.71 11.32
CA GLY A 128 3.91 -20.92 11.90
C GLY A 128 3.32 -22.23 11.35
N GLU A 129 2.00 -22.33 11.26
CA GLU A 129 1.31 -23.54 10.80
C GLU A 129 1.65 -23.92 9.35
N PRO A 130 1.55 -23.03 8.35
CA PRO A 130 1.92 -23.39 6.98
C PRO A 130 3.42 -23.66 6.81
N SER A 131 4.28 -23.07 7.65
CA SER A 131 5.72 -23.33 7.62
C SER A 131 6.05 -24.80 7.91
N THR A 132 5.24 -25.47 8.75
CA THR A 132 5.43 -26.91 9.04
C THR A 132 5.07 -27.80 7.84
N GLN A 133 4.07 -27.39 7.05
CA GLN A 133 3.71 -28.06 5.80
C GLN A 133 4.83 -27.94 4.76
N MET A 134 5.57 -26.83 4.77
CA MET A 134 6.72 -26.63 3.89
C MET A 134 7.94 -27.49 4.26
N THR A 135 8.08 -27.89 5.53
CA THR A 135 9.18 -28.77 5.96
C THR A 135 8.98 -30.22 5.52
N LEU A 136 7.73 -30.69 5.47
CA LEU A 136 7.42 -32.08 5.10
C LEU A 136 7.76 -32.40 3.63
N ASN A 137 7.66 -31.40 2.74
CA ASN A 137 8.03 -31.52 1.33
C ASN A 137 9.53 -31.70 1.08
N ARG A 138 10.40 -31.29 2.04
CA ARG A 138 11.84 -31.59 1.97
C ARG A 138 12.15 -33.03 2.40
N LYS A 139 11.54 -33.51 3.49
CA LYS A 139 11.83 -34.85 4.05
C LYS A 139 11.36 -36.02 3.16
N LYS A 140 10.29 -35.86 2.37
CA LYS A 140 9.90 -36.87 1.37
C LYS A 140 10.91 -37.02 0.24
N ASN A 141 11.61 -35.95 -0.12
CA ASN A 141 12.61 -35.93 -1.18
C ASN A 141 14.03 -36.28 -0.71
N GLU A 142 14.29 -36.41 0.60
CA GLU A 142 15.59 -36.87 1.12
C GLU A 142 15.88 -38.35 0.81
N ASN A 143 14.86 -39.14 0.45
CA ASN A 143 15.03 -40.49 -0.08
C ASN A 143 15.49 -40.51 -1.55
N ASN A 144 15.58 -39.36 -2.21
CA ASN A 144 16.14 -39.22 -3.54
C ASN A 144 17.21 -38.12 -3.51
N LYS A 145 18.43 -38.52 -3.14
CA LYS A 145 19.62 -37.66 -3.14
C LYS A 145 19.89 -37.20 -4.58
N ASP A 146 19.35 -36.05 -4.96
CA ASP A 146 19.87 -35.16 -6.02
C ASP A 146 18.96 -33.91 -6.06
N GLY A 147 19.48 -32.76 -5.64
CA GLY A 147 18.72 -31.50 -5.72
C GLY A 147 18.98 -30.48 -4.61
N PHE A 148 20.22 -30.35 -4.16
CA PHE A 148 20.68 -29.09 -3.58
C PHE A 148 20.68 -28.06 -4.71
N MET A 149 19.78 -27.07 -4.68
CA MET A 149 19.94 -25.66 -5.10
C MET A 149 18.57 -25.02 -5.41
N LEU A 150 18.47 -23.70 -5.15
CA LEU A 150 17.43 -22.74 -5.58
C LEU A 150 16.32 -22.42 -4.55
N CYS A 151 16.72 -21.72 -3.48
CA CYS A 151 15.92 -20.63 -2.91
C CYS A 151 16.60 -19.29 -3.23
N ARG A 152 16.65 -18.93 -4.51
CA ARG A 152 16.79 -17.55 -4.98
C ARG A 152 16.13 -17.52 -6.36
N ASP A 153 15.36 -16.47 -6.60
CA ASP A 153 14.75 -16.14 -7.89
C ASP A 153 13.38 -16.77 -8.22
N LYS A 154 12.34 -16.40 -7.43
CA LYS A 154 10.96 -16.33 -7.94
C LYS A 154 10.21 -15.07 -7.49
N TYR A 155 10.87 -13.93 -7.56
CA TYR A 155 10.21 -12.62 -7.64
C TYR A 155 10.88 -11.78 -8.73
N SER A 156 10.87 -12.29 -9.97
CA SER A 156 11.05 -11.44 -11.15
C SER A 156 9.68 -11.26 -11.79
N LEU A 157 9.19 -10.03 -11.73
CA LEU A 157 7.95 -9.55 -12.29
C LEU A 157 7.87 -9.90 -13.78
N LYS A 158 6.81 -10.61 -14.20
CA LYS A 158 6.33 -10.51 -15.57
C LYS A 158 5.79 -9.10 -15.76
N THR A 159 6.62 -8.25 -16.36
CA THR A 159 6.15 -7.07 -17.11
C THR A 159 6.13 -7.47 -18.58
N ASN A 160 5.12 -6.96 -19.31
CA ASN A 160 4.85 -7.22 -20.73
C ASN A 160 6.08 -7.08 -21.62
#